data_AF-A0A947HH89-F1
#
_entry.id   AF-A0A947HH89-F1
#
_cell.length_a   1.000
_cell.length_b   1.000
_cell.length_c   1.000
_cell.angle_alpha   90.00
_cell.angle_beta   90.00
_cell.angle_gamma   90.00
#
_symmetry.space_group_name_H-M   'P 1'
#
loop_
_entity.id
_entity.type
_entity.pdbx_description
1 polymer ?
#
loop_
_entity_poly.entity_id
_entity_poly.type
_entity_poly.pdbx_seq_one_letter_code
_entity_poly.pdbx_strand_id
1 'polypeptide(L)'
;MEPLRTTLTLDPDVAARLRETANVLGLGWKETVNRVLRAGLDQSIADAPAPRKVTLRVYDGGVPLLPGVHSVHDMLVHAEGEDFR
;
A
#
# COMPACT_ATOMS: atom_id res chain seq x y z
N MET A 1 1.58 -15.01 18.55
CA MET A 1 1.90 -13.57 18.52
C MET A 1 1.63 -13.01 19.90
N GLU A 2 2.63 -12.40 20.53
CA GLU A 2 2.49 -11.83 21.87
C GLU A 2 1.61 -10.56 21.84
N PRO A 3 0.70 -10.33 22.81
CA PRO A 3 -0.15 -9.15 22.80
C PRO A 3 0.66 -7.89 23.09
N LEU A 4 0.63 -6.92 22.17
CA LEU A 4 1.21 -5.60 22.38
C LEU A 4 0.41 -4.82 23.45
N ARG A 5 1.11 -4.17 24.38
CA ARG A 5 0.52 -3.26 25.37
C ARG A 5 0.88 -1.82 25.01
N THR A 6 -0.12 -1.01 24.73
CA THR A 6 0.06 0.40 24.39
C THR A 6 -0.95 1.26 25.16
N THR A 7 -0.62 2.53 25.34
CA THR A 7 -1.58 3.55 25.77
C THR A 7 -2.11 4.24 24.53
N LEU A 8 -3.43 4.29 24.38
CA LEU A 8 -4.10 4.94 23.26
C LEU A 8 -4.98 6.06 23.80
N THR A 9 -4.73 7.28 23.34
CA THR A 9 -5.64 8.41 23.58
C THR A 9 -6.81 8.29 22.62
N LEU A 10 -8.04 8.36 23.14
CA LEU A 10 -9.27 8.30 22.37
C LEU A 10 -10.07 9.58 22.57
N ASP A 11 -10.75 10.01 21.51
CA ASP A 11 -11.73 11.10 21.64
C ASP A 11 -12.86 10.67 22.60
N PRO A 12 -13.43 11.63 23.37
CA PRO A 12 -14.43 11.29 24.39
C PRO A 12 -15.65 10.55 23.84
N ASP A 13 -16.12 10.88 22.64
CA ASP A 13 -17.26 10.24 21.98
C ASP A 13 -16.92 8.81 21.55
N VAL A 14 -15.72 8.59 21.01
CA VAL A 14 -15.25 7.25 20.61
C VAL A 14 -15.15 6.34 21.83
N ALA A 15 -14.59 6.84 22.94
CA ALA A 15 -14.50 6.10 24.19
C ALA A 15 -15.89 5.74 24.75
N ALA A 16 -16.86 6.67 24.68
CA ALA A 16 -18.24 6.42 25.11
C ALA A 16 -18.92 5.33 24.28
N ARG A 17 -18.81 5.41 22.95
CA ARG A 17 -19.38 4.41 22.02
C ARG A 17 -18.77 3.02 22.21
N LEU A 18 -17.46 2.94 22.46
CA LEU A 18 -16.80 1.67 22.75
C LEU A 18 -17.27 1.05 24.08
N ARG A 19 -17.52 1.86 25.11
CA ARG A 19 -18.08 1.37 26.39
C ARG A 19 -19.50 0.86 26.23
N GLU A 20 -20.34 1.58 25.49
CA GLU A 20 -21.70 1.13 25.18
C GLU A 20 -21.67 -0.19 24.40
N THR A 21 -20.82 -0.28 23.37
CA THR A 21 -20.64 -1.50 22.59
C THR A 21 -20.19 -2.67 23.47
N ALA A 22 -19.28 -2.43 24.41
CA ALA A 22 -18.82 -3.45 25.35
C ALA A 22 -19.97 -3.96 26.23
N ASN A 23 -20.82 -3.06 26.73
CA ASN A 23 -21.99 -3.41 27.54
C ASN A 23 -23.02 -4.22 26.74
N VAL A 24 -23.33 -3.80 25.52
CA VAL A 24 -24.31 -4.48 24.64
C VAL A 24 -23.83 -5.88 24.27
N LEU A 25 -22.52 -6.05 24.00
CA LEU A 25 -21.95 -7.32 23.60
C LEU A 25 -21.52 -8.21 24.78
N GLY A 26 -21.51 -7.68 26.01
CA GLY A 26 -21.01 -8.39 27.19
C GLY A 26 -19.51 -8.68 27.15
N LEU A 27 -18.72 -7.85 26.45
CA LEU A 27 -17.29 -8.08 26.23
C LEU A 27 -16.43 -7.16 27.10
N GLY A 28 -15.21 -7.61 27.41
CA GLY A 28 -14.23 -6.77 28.08
C GLY A 28 -13.74 -5.60 27.20
N TRP A 29 -13.20 -4.55 27.82
CA TRP A 29 -12.69 -3.36 27.12
C TRP A 29 -11.70 -3.71 26.00
N LYS A 30 -10.66 -4.50 26.32
CA LYS A 30 -9.65 -4.95 25.36
C LYS A 30 -10.28 -5.67 24.16
N GLU A 31 -11.22 -6.57 24.43
CA GLU A 31 -11.83 -7.40 23.39
C GLU A 31 -12.73 -6.56 22.48
N THR A 32 -13.51 -5.66 23.06
CA THR A 32 -14.34 -4.71 22.32
C THR A 32 -13.49 -3.80 21.44
N VAL A 33 -12.43 -3.19 21.98
CA VAL A 33 -11.52 -2.31 21.22
C VAL A 33 -10.90 -3.08 20.04
N ASN A 34 -10.36 -4.27 20.28
CA ASN A 34 -9.76 -5.07 19.21
C ASN A 34 -10.78 -5.51 18.17
N ARG A 35 -12.00 -5.87 18.58
CA ARG A 35 -13.08 -6.27 17.67
C ARG A 35 -13.47 -5.11 16.74
N VAL A 36 -13.69 -3.92 17.31
CA VAL A 36 -14.08 -2.73 16.54
C VAL A 36 -12.95 -2.27 15.62
N LEU A 37 -11.69 -2.27 16.10
CA LEU A 37 -10.55 -1.91 15.26
C LEU A 37 -10.39 -2.86 14.07
N ARG A 38 -10.51 -4.18 14.27
CA ARG A 38 -10.44 -5.15 13.16
C ARG A 38 -11.54 -4.89 12.13
N ALA A 39 -12.78 -4.75 12.57
CA ALA A 39 -13.90 -4.47 11.68
C ALA A 39 -13.70 -3.15 10.89
N GLY A 40 -13.18 -2.11 11.55
CA GLY A 40 -12.85 -0.84 10.89
C GLY A 40 -11.72 -0.96 9.88
N LEU A 41 -10.66 -1.73 10.19
CA LEU A 41 -9.56 -1.99 9.26
C LEU A 41 -10.03 -2.78 8.04
N ASP A 42 -10.78 -3.86 8.25
CA ASP A 42 -11.33 -4.69 7.16
C ASP A 42 -12.23 -3.85 6.24
N GLN A 43 -13.10 -3.03 6.83
CA GLN A 43 -13.98 -2.13 6.07
C GLN A 43 -13.19 -1.05 5.32
N SER A 44 -12.18 -0.43 5.93
CA SER A 44 -11.35 0.59 5.27
C SER A 44 -10.59 0.06 4.06
N ILE A 45 -10.19 -1.21 4.08
CA ILE A 45 -9.55 -1.88 2.94
C ILE A 45 -10.60 -2.18 1.87
N ALA A 46 -11.79 -2.64 2.26
CA ALA A 46 -12.89 -2.92 1.33
C ALA A 46 -13.40 -1.66 0.61
N ASP A 47 -13.44 -0.53 1.32
CA ASP A 47 -13.88 0.77 0.80
C ASP A 47 -12.79 1.52 0.03
N ALA A 48 -11.55 1.05 0.08
CA ALA A 48 -10.46 1.67 -0.68
C ALA A 48 -10.79 1.61 -2.18
N PRO A 49 -10.72 2.75 -2.91
CA PRO A 49 -10.97 2.74 -4.34
C PRO A 49 -10.02 1.73 -4.98
N ALA A 50 -10.60 0.78 -5.73
CA ALA A 50 -9.80 -0.21 -6.44
C ALA A 50 -8.70 0.52 -7.22
N PRO A 51 -7.43 0.06 -7.15
CA PRO A 51 -6.36 0.70 -7.89
C PRO A 51 -6.81 0.80 -9.34
N ARG A 52 -6.80 2.02 -9.88
CA ARG A 52 -7.27 2.27 -11.25
C ARG A 52 -6.46 1.35 -12.17
N LYS A 53 -7.11 0.33 -12.72
CA LYS A 53 -6.50 -0.53 -13.74
C LYS A 53 -6.31 0.35 -14.97
N VAL A 54 -5.11 0.89 -15.13
CA VAL A 54 -4.72 1.62 -16.34
C VAL A 54 -4.28 0.59 -17.35
N THR A 55 -5.12 0.33 -18.36
CA THR A 55 -4.70 -0.44 -19.52
C THR A 55 -3.89 0.48 -20.42
N LEU A 56 -2.58 0.26 -20.48
CA LEU A 56 -1.71 0.92 -21.45
C LEU A 56 -1.84 0.21 -22.80
N ARG A 57 -2.02 0.97 -23.88
CA ARG A 57 -1.86 0.42 -25.23
C ARG A 57 -0.36 0.27 -25.48
N VAL A 58 0.07 -0.96 -25.74
CA VAL A 58 1.44 -1.23 -26.18
C VAL A 58 1.61 -0.65 -27.58
N TYR A 59 2.64 0.17 -27.76
CA TYR A 59 3.04 0.69 -29.06
C TYR A 59 4.19 -0.17 -29.59
N ASP A 60 4.06 -0.67 -30.81
CA ASP A 60 5.15 -1.36 -31.49
C ASP A 60 6.11 -0.32 -32.08
N GLY A 61 7.28 -0.19 -31.46
CA GLY A 61 8.35 0.70 -31.90
C GLY A 61 9.18 0.15 -33.07
N GLY A 62 8.90 -1.07 -33.52
CA GLY A 62 9.71 -1.78 -34.49
C GLY A 62 11.09 -2.17 -33.93
N VAL A 63 12.03 -2.42 -34.84
CA VAL A 63 13.41 -2.76 -34.49
C VAL A 63 14.22 -1.47 -34.32
N PRO A 64 14.96 -1.30 -33.21
CA PRO A 64 15.86 -0.16 -33.05
C PRO A 64 16.86 -0.04 -34.20
N LEU A 65 17.02 1.18 -34.73
CA LEU A 65 17.98 1.48 -35.81
C LEU A 65 19.44 1.43 -35.34
N LEU A 66 19.64 1.64 -34.04
CA LEU A 66 20.96 1.59 -33.39
C LEU A 66 20.96 0.44 -32.38
N PRO A 67 22.05 -0.33 -32.28
CA PRO A 67 22.21 -1.31 -31.22
C PRO A 67 22.33 -0.60 -29.87
N GLY A 68 21.83 -1.24 -28.80
CA GLY A 68 22.07 -0.75 -27.44
C GLY A 68 21.31 0.53 -27.04
N VAL A 69 20.27 0.97 -27.76
CA VAL A 69 19.51 2.22 -27.45
C VAL A 69 18.91 2.32 -26.04
N HIS A 70 18.86 1.21 -25.31
CA HIS A 70 18.42 1.15 -23.92
C HIS A 70 19.57 1.41 -22.91
N SER A 71 20.80 1.48 -23.40
CA SER A 71 22.04 1.68 -22.65
C SER A 71 22.80 2.86 -23.23
N VAL A 72 22.93 3.92 -22.44
CA VAL A 72 23.74 5.09 -22.84
C VAL A 72 25.18 4.69 -23.11
N HIS A 73 25.73 3.74 -22.34
CA HIS A 73 27.09 3.25 -22.51
C HIS A 73 27.28 2.56 -23.88
N ASP A 74 26.39 1.65 -24.25
CA ASP A 74 26.50 0.90 -25.52
C ASP A 74 26.39 1.83 -26.73
N MET A 75 25.56 2.88 -26.62
CA MET A 75 25.46 3.92 -27.65
C MET A 75 26.75 4.71 -27.82
N LEU A 76 27.46 4.99 -26.72
CA LEU A 76 28.73 5.71 -26.76
C LEU A 76 29.85 4.84 -27.34
N VAL A 77 29.91 3.56 -26.97
CA VAL A 77 30.83 2.59 -27.59
C VAL A 77 30.59 2.50 -29.10
N HIS A 78 29.33 2.50 -29.54
CA HIS A 78 29.00 2.47 -30.96
C HIS A 78 29.38 3.77 -31.70
N ALA A 79 29.23 4.93 -31.05
CA ALA A 79 29.50 6.24 -31.66
C ALA A 79 30.99 6.62 -31.66
N GLU A 80 31.72 6.27 -30.59
CA GLU A 80 33.10 6.71 -30.35
C GLU A 80 34.15 5.59 -30.51
N GLY A 81 33.71 4.32 -30.62
CA GLY A 81 34.58 3.14 -30.72
C GLY A 81 34.90 2.50 -29.36
N GLU A 82 35.59 1.35 -29.37
CA GLU A 82 35.90 0.54 -28.16
C GLU A 82 36.83 1.24 -27.15
N ASP A 83 37.39 2.41 -27.49
CA ASP A 83 38.24 3.21 -26.62
C ASP A 83 37.45 4.03 -25.58
N PHE A 84 36.11 4.06 -25.68
CA PHE A 84 35.25 4.71 -24.71
C PHE A 84 35.13 3.89 -23.41
N ARG A 85 35.61 4.45 -22.30
CA ARG A 85 35.68 3.79 -20.97
C ARG A 85 34.82 4.48 -19.92
#